data_AF-A0A5C5U9M2-F1
#
_entry.id   AF-A0A5C5U9M2-F1
#
_cell.length_a   1.000
_cell.length_b   1.000
_cell.length_c   1.000
_cell.angle_alpha   90.00
_cell.angle_beta   90.00
_cell.angle_gamma   90.00
#
_symmetry.space_group_name_H-M   'P 1'
#
loop_
_entity.id
_entity.type
_entity.pdbx_description
1 polymer ?
#
loop_
_entity_poly.entity_id
_entity_poly.type
_entity_poly.pdbx_seq_one_letter_code
_entity_poly.pdbx_strand_id
1 'polypeptide(L)'
;MPALLRTAGPMLAVMALLASAPATALTPDAPERKPLRQCEPAPGADCSNADLRFVDLVGRDLHDADFRGADLSRADLRGANLVGADFTDAIAIGANFSKSYLATAKFIRADLTGALMESARMSKSDLSGATLVGTSLSGAWAIGCNFSGASLRNVDAQETKFSASTFDGASMHGTKIRFALFSEVVFGSCQGCPTDW
;
A
#
# COMPACT_ATOMS: atom_id res chain seq x y z
N MET A 1 27.15 -74.69 -42.81
CA MET A 1 27.36 -73.50 -41.96
C MET A 1 26.33 -73.57 -40.84
N PRO A 2 26.76 -73.61 -39.57
CA PRO A 2 25.92 -74.04 -38.43
C PRO A 2 25.13 -72.86 -37.84
N ALA A 3 23.99 -73.14 -37.22
CA ALA A 3 23.48 -72.31 -36.14
C ALA A 3 22.70 -73.20 -35.16
N LEU A 4 23.18 -73.18 -33.93
CA LEU A 4 22.85 -74.05 -32.81
C LEU A 4 21.59 -73.59 -32.06
N LEU A 5 20.97 -74.57 -31.41
CA LEU A 5 20.04 -74.49 -30.27
C LEU A 5 20.39 -73.42 -29.23
N ARG A 6 19.32 -72.85 -28.63
CA ARG A 6 19.10 -72.53 -27.19
C ARG A 6 18.01 -71.43 -27.14
N THR A 7 17.03 -71.35 -26.26
CA THR A 7 16.57 -72.10 -25.08
C THR A 7 15.21 -71.52 -24.73
N ALA A 8 14.28 -72.37 -24.27
CA ALA A 8 13.03 -71.95 -23.65
C ALA A 8 13.32 -71.13 -22.38
N GLY A 9 12.68 -69.96 -22.24
CA GLY A 9 12.61 -69.19 -21.00
C GLY A 9 11.22 -69.36 -20.36
N PRO A 10 11.11 -69.56 -19.04
CA PRO A 10 9.82 -69.77 -18.38
C PRO A 10 9.11 -68.46 -18.02
N MET A 11 7.80 -68.58 -17.86
CA MET A 11 6.86 -67.74 -17.11
C MET A 11 7.48 -66.65 -16.22
N LEU A 12 7.02 -65.41 -16.39
CA LEU A 12 6.68 -64.56 -15.26
C LEU A 12 5.51 -63.64 -15.63
N ALA A 13 4.34 -63.94 -15.08
CA ALA A 13 3.18 -63.05 -15.04
C ALA A 13 3.54 -61.85 -14.17
N VAL A 14 3.55 -60.64 -14.72
CA VAL A 14 3.61 -59.41 -13.93
C VAL A 14 2.18 -58.97 -13.69
N MET A 15 1.77 -59.12 -12.43
CA MET A 15 0.51 -58.69 -11.87
C MET A 15 0.27 -57.19 -12.07
N ALA A 16 -1.01 -56.88 -12.31
CA ALA A 16 -1.56 -55.54 -12.15
C ALA A 16 -1.33 -55.02 -10.73
N LEU A 17 -0.79 -53.81 -10.61
CA LEU A 17 -1.09 -52.91 -9.50
C LEU A 17 -1.45 -51.54 -10.09
N LEU A 18 -2.75 -51.30 -10.24
CA LEU A 18 -3.32 -49.95 -10.27
C LEU A 18 -3.20 -49.39 -8.85
N ALA A 19 -2.08 -48.74 -8.54
CA ALA A 19 -1.97 -47.91 -7.34
C ALA A 19 -2.56 -46.54 -7.67
N SER A 20 -3.85 -46.37 -7.38
CA SER A 20 -4.50 -45.07 -7.30
C SER A 20 -3.77 -44.20 -6.28
N ALA A 21 -3.13 -43.12 -6.74
CA ALA A 21 -2.58 -42.12 -5.85
C ALA A 21 -3.70 -41.53 -4.98
N PRO A 22 -3.51 -41.38 -3.65
CA PRO A 22 -4.48 -40.75 -2.81
C PRO A 22 -4.51 -39.25 -3.14
N ALA A 23 -5.68 -38.76 -3.54
CA ALA A 23 -6.00 -37.33 -3.57
C ALA A 23 -5.77 -36.78 -2.15
N THR A 24 -4.64 -36.11 -1.95
CA THR A 24 -4.25 -35.60 -0.64
C THR A 24 -4.42 -34.09 -0.65
N ALA A 25 -5.39 -33.66 0.15
CA ALA A 25 -5.56 -32.36 0.78
C ALA A 25 -5.78 -31.15 -0.14
N LEU A 26 -7.07 -30.82 -0.31
CA LEU A 26 -7.55 -29.44 -0.29
C LEU A 26 -6.84 -28.68 0.83
N THR A 27 -5.97 -27.74 0.48
CA THR A 27 -5.57 -26.68 1.40
C THR A 27 -6.84 -25.89 1.78
N PRO A 28 -7.02 -25.47 3.04
CA PRO A 28 -8.14 -24.60 3.39
C PRO A 28 -8.06 -23.37 2.51
N ASP A 29 -9.17 -23.08 1.83
CA ASP A 29 -9.36 -21.98 0.92
C ASP A 29 -8.66 -20.73 1.43
N ALA A 30 -7.64 -20.28 0.70
CA ALA A 30 -7.27 -18.88 0.74
C ALA A 30 -8.57 -18.10 0.47
N PRO A 31 -8.87 -17.02 1.24
CA PRO A 31 -10.13 -16.30 1.07
C PRO A 31 -10.31 -15.97 -0.41
N GLU A 32 -11.43 -16.44 -0.97
CA GLU A 32 -11.82 -16.25 -2.36
C GLU A 32 -11.67 -14.75 -2.69
N ARG A 33 -10.60 -14.39 -3.41
CA ARG A 33 -10.34 -13.00 -3.79
C ARG A 33 -11.41 -12.63 -4.80
N LYS A 34 -12.42 -11.89 -4.34
CA LYS A 34 -13.45 -11.28 -5.19
C LYS A 34 -12.75 -10.66 -6.40
N PRO A 35 -13.12 -11.01 -7.65
CA PRO A 35 -12.38 -10.54 -8.82
C PRO A 35 -12.42 -9.00 -8.84
N LEU A 36 -11.24 -8.38 -8.86
CA LEU A 36 -11.04 -6.94 -9.02
C LEU A 36 -11.51 -6.59 -10.43
N ARG A 37 -12.79 -6.20 -10.58
CA ARG A 37 -13.43 -6.15 -11.91
C ARG A 37 -12.87 -5.07 -12.86
N GLN A 38 -11.85 -4.31 -12.48
CA GLN A 38 -11.42 -3.13 -13.25
C GLN A 38 -9.90 -2.85 -13.24
N CYS A 39 -9.11 -3.48 -12.37
CA CYS A 39 -7.64 -3.39 -12.43
C CYS A 39 -6.99 -4.56 -11.68
N GLU A 40 -5.81 -5.00 -12.11
CA GLU A 40 -4.93 -5.85 -11.32
C GLU A 40 -3.72 -5.02 -10.85
N PRO A 41 -3.68 -4.59 -9.57
CA PRO A 41 -2.58 -3.78 -9.06
C PRO A 41 -1.22 -4.50 -9.16
N ALA A 42 -0.33 -3.88 -9.93
CA ALA A 42 1.03 -4.30 -10.18
C ALA A 42 1.90 -3.05 -10.39
N PRO A 43 3.24 -3.18 -10.45
CA PRO A 43 4.10 -2.04 -10.76
C PRO A 43 3.73 -1.37 -12.08
N GLY A 44 3.58 -0.05 -12.06
CA GLY A 44 3.19 0.76 -13.22
C GLY A 44 1.79 0.48 -13.79
N ALA A 45 0.95 -0.30 -13.09
CA ALA A 45 -0.39 -0.61 -13.57
C ALA A 45 -1.28 0.64 -13.61
N ASP A 46 -2.12 0.74 -14.63
CA ASP A 46 -3.20 1.73 -14.68
C ASP A 46 -4.43 1.18 -13.97
N CYS A 47 -4.63 1.64 -12.73
CA CYS A 47 -5.81 1.41 -11.92
C CYS A 47 -6.61 2.71 -11.72
N SER A 48 -6.50 3.68 -12.63
CA SER A 48 -7.22 4.93 -12.50
C SER A 48 -8.72 4.69 -12.48
N ASN A 49 -9.42 5.36 -11.54
CA ASN A 49 -10.86 5.23 -11.29
C ASN A 49 -11.34 3.82 -10.91
N ALA A 50 -10.44 2.89 -10.59
CA ALA A 50 -10.82 1.53 -10.22
C ALA A 50 -11.50 1.49 -8.85
N ASP A 51 -12.49 0.60 -8.70
CA ASP A 51 -13.02 0.19 -7.40
C ASP A 51 -12.06 -0.84 -6.76
N LEU A 52 -11.26 -0.37 -5.82
CA LEU A 52 -10.28 -1.14 -5.04
C LEU A 52 -10.63 -1.10 -3.55
N ARG A 53 -11.91 -0.98 -3.20
CA ARG A 53 -12.31 -0.98 -1.79
C ARG A 53 -12.05 -2.34 -1.15
N PHE A 54 -11.59 -2.33 0.10
CA PHE A 54 -11.34 -3.52 0.92
C PHE A 54 -10.29 -4.51 0.35
N VAL A 55 -9.51 -4.11 -0.65
CA VAL A 55 -8.53 -5.01 -1.26
C VAL A 55 -7.35 -5.24 -0.31
N ASP A 56 -6.82 -6.46 -0.33
CA ASP A 56 -5.58 -6.82 0.36
C ASP A 56 -4.39 -6.69 -0.60
N LEU A 57 -3.59 -5.67 -0.37
CA LEU A 57 -2.36 -5.33 -1.08
C LEU A 57 -1.15 -5.31 -0.12
N VAL A 58 -1.23 -6.02 1.00
CA VAL A 58 -0.17 -6.06 2.01
C VAL A 58 1.14 -6.51 1.39
N GLY A 59 2.20 -5.71 1.58
CA GLY A 59 3.55 -6.01 1.12
C GLY A 59 3.73 -6.10 -0.40
N ARG A 60 2.73 -5.73 -1.20
CA ARG A 60 2.80 -5.80 -2.66
C ARG A 60 3.76 -4.76 -3.22
N ASP A 61 4.40 -5.11 -4.33
CA ASP A 61 5.13 -4.14 -5.14
C ASP A 61 4.19 -3.48 -6.13
N LEU A 62 4.02 -2.17 -6.00
CA LEU A 62 3.07 -1.31 -6.69
C LEU A 62 3.73 0.04 -7.04
N HIS A 63 5.06 0.06 -7.18
CA HIS A 63 5.78 1.28 -7.54
C HIS A 63 5.27 1.82 -8.88
N ASP A 64 5.22 3.15 -9.00
CA ASP A 64 4.75 3.89 -10.17
C ASP A 64 3.32 3.54 -10.65
N ALA A 65 2.53 2.80 -9.87
CA ALA A 65 1.14 2.49 -10.22
C ALA A 65 0.27 3.76 -10.21
N ASP A 66 -0.68 3.81 -11.14
CA ASP A 66 -1.65 4.89 -11.29
C ASP A 66 -2.95 4.52 -10.59
N PHE A 67 -3.24 5.18 -9.47
CA PHE A 67 -4.47 5.06 -8.69
C PHE A 67 -5.29 6.35 -8.75
N ARG A 68 -5.11 7.20 -9.77
CA ARG A 68 -5.81 8.48 -9.85
C ARG A 68 -7.31 8.28 -9.87
N GLY A 69 -8.03 8.96 -8.97
CA GLY A 69 -9.48 8.83 -8.83
C GLY A 69 -9.98 7.45 -8.37
N ALA A 70 -9.09 6.50 -8.04
CA ALA A 70 -9.49 5.18 -7.57
C ALA A 70 -10.13 5.25 -6.17
N ASP A 71 -11.05 4.33 -5.89
CA ASP A 71 -11.62 4.16 -4.55
C ASP A 71 -10.89 3.03 -3.83
N LEU A 72 -9.97 3.39 -2.95
CA LEU A 72 -9.23 2.51 -2.06
C LEU A 72 -9.80 2.52 -0.63
N SER A 73 -11.06 2.91 -0.44
CA SER A 73 -11.64 2.97 0.90
C SER A 73 -11.48 1.64 1.62
N ARG A 74 -10.85 1.69 2.80
CA ARG A 74 -10.54 0.53 3.65
C ARG A 74 -9.66 -0.56 2.98
N ALA A 75 -8.92 -0.22 1.93
CA ALA A 75 -7.88 -1.10 1.39
C ALA A 75 -6.73 -1.28 2.39
N ASP A 76 -6.09 -2.43 2.36
CA ASP A 76 -4.93 -2.74 3.18
C ASP A 76 -3.65 -2.75 2.33
N LEU A 77 -2.84 -1.71 2.48
CA LEU A 77 -1.57 -1.47 1.78
C LEU A 77 -0.38 -1.49 2.75
N ARG A 78 -0.53 -2.15 3.92
CA ARG A 78 0.55 -2.22 4.92
C ARG A 78 1.82 -2.78 4.32
N GLY A 79 2.92 -2.06 4.49
CA GLY A 79 4.23 -2.49 3.99
C GLY A 79 4.37 -2.56 2.47
N ALA A 80 3.37 -2.12 1.68
CA ALA A 80 3.47 -2.11 0.23
C ALA A 80 4.57 -1.15 -0.26
N ASN A 81 5.18 -1.48 -1.40
CA ASN A 81 6.05 -0.55 -2.13
C ASN A 81 5.18 0.28 -3.09
N LEU A 82 5.03 1.56 -2.78
CA LEU A 82 4.21 2.56 -3.48
C LEU A 82 5.06 3.76 -3.88
N VAL A 83 6.38 3.57 -4.02
CA VAL A 83 7.29 4.63 -4.47
C VAL A 83 6.82 5.14 -5.83
N GLY A 84 6.63 6.46 -5.95
CA GLY A 84 6.19 7.10 -7.19
C GLY A 84 4.72 6.88 -7.57
N ALA A 85 3.94 6.12 -6.80
CA ALA A 85 2.54 5.87 -7.11
C ALA A 85 1.69 7.15 -7.08
N ASP A 86 0.70 7.23 -7.97
CA ASP A 86 -0.15 8.42 -8.14
C ASP A 86 -1.57 8.17 -7.61
N PHE A 87 -1.89 8.73 -6.46
CA PHE A 87 -3.20 8.73 -5.81
C PHE A 87 -3.92 10.08 -5.98
N THR A 88 -3.57 10.88 -6.99
CA THR A 88 -4.24 12.17 -7.22
C THR A 88 -5.75 11.98 -7.34
N ASP A 89 -6.53 12.76 -6.59
CA ASP A 89 -8.00 12.68 -6.51
C ASP A 89 -8.56 11.31 -6.03
N ALA A 90 -7.73 10.42 -5.47
CA ALA A 90 -8.18 9.11 -4.98
C ALA A 90 -9.00 9.22 -3.68
N ILE A 91 -9.92 8.28 -3.47
CA ILE A 91 -10.67 8.11 -2.22
C ILE A 91 -10.02 6.99 -1.42
N ALA A 92 -9.29 7.32 -0.36
CA ALA A 92 -8.54 6.38 0.47
C ALA A 92 -9.00 6.43 1.94
N ILE A 93 -10.30 6.66 2.15
CA ILE A 93 -10.91 6.80 3.48
C ILE A 93 -10.70 5.51 4.28
N GLY A 94 -10.05 5.64 5.44
CA GLY A 94 -9.74 4.51 6.31
C GLY A 94 -8.83 3.45 5.68
N ALA A 95 -8.13 3.75 4.57
CA ALA A 95 -7.14 2.86 4.00
C ALA A 95 -5.92 2.74 4.93
N ASN A 96 -5.27 1.58 4.90
CA ASN A 96 -4.14 1.28 5.76
C ASN A 96 -2.83 1.26 4.99
N PHE A 97 -2.03 2.32 5.11
CA PHE A 97 -0.68 2.47 4.57
C PHE A 97 0.41 2.29 5.64
N SER A 98 0.12 1.74 6.83
CA SER A 98 1.12 1.66 7.89
C SER A 98 2.36 0.91 7.40
N LYS A 99 3.55 1.47 7.69
CA LYS A 99 4.87 0.92 7.31
C LYS A 99 5.11 0.79 5.79
N SER A 100 4.28 1.37 4.94
CA SER A 100 4.48 1.37 3.49
C SER A 100 5.64 2.26 3.05
N TYR A 101 6.12 2.04 1.83
CA TYR A 101 7.14 2.87 1.16
C TYR A 101 6.44 3.77 0.16
N LEU A 102 6.40 5.07 0.45
CA LEU A 102 5.64 6.09 -0.28
C LEU A 102 6.55 7.20 -0.79
N ALA A 103 7.86 6.98 -0.89
CA ALA A 103 8.76 8.05 -1.36
C ALA A 103 8.27 8.56 -2.73
N THR A 104 8.22 9.88 -2.88
CA THR A 104 7.74 10.57 -4.10
C THR A 104 6.33 10.20 -4.58
N ALA A 105 5.49 9.59 -3.74
CA ALA A 105 4.10 9.33 -4.07
C ALA A 105 3.30 10.65 -4.14
N LYS A 106 2.21 10.64 -4.91
CA LYS A 106 1.31 11.79 -5.03
C LYS A 106 -0.03 11.47 -4.42
N PHE A 107 -0.48 12.27 -3.46
CA PHE A 107 -1.81 12.26 -2.85
C PHE A 107 -2.51 13.60 -3.10
N ILE A 108 -2.23 14.26 -4.22
CA ILE A 108 -2.75 15.59 -4.53
C ILE A 108 -4.28 15.54 -4.52
N ARG A 109 -4.91 16.34 -3.66
CA ARG A 109 -6.38 16.37 -3.44
C ARG A 109 -7.02 15.02 -3.07
N ALA A 110 -6.24 14.03 -2.63
CA ALA A 110 -6.77 12.75 -2.18
C ALA A 110 -7.56 12.90 -0.87
N ASP A 111 -8.58 12.06 -0.67
CA ASP A 111 -9.27 11.93 0.60
C ASP A 111 -8.66 10.78 1.42
N LEU A 112 -7.86 11.14 2.42
CA LEU A 112 -7.20 10.24 3.36
C LEU A 112 -7.89 10.25 4.74
N THR A 113 -9.16 10.70 4.83
CA THR A 113 -9.89 10.79 6.10
C THR A 113 -9.84 9.48 6.88
N GLY A 114 -9.32 9.54 8.11
CA GLY A 114 -9.17 8.38 8.98
C GLY A 114 -8.21 7.29 8.49
N ALA A 115 -7.40 7.55 7.46
CA ALA A 115 -6.39 6.61 6.99
C ALA A 115 -5.32 6.35 8.07
N LEU A 116 -4.68 5.19 7.98
CA LEU A 116 -3.60 4.77 8.87
C LEU A 116 -2.28 4.81 8.12
N MET A 117 -1.34 5.64 8.56
CA MET A 117 -0.03 5.84 7.91
C MET A 117 1.10 5.75 8.93
N GLU A 118 0.91 5.00 10.02
CA GLU A 118 1.91 4.87 11.09
C GLU A 118 3.22 4.33 10.52
N SER A 119 4.32 5.00 10.86
CA SER A 119 5.66 4.62 10.41
C SER A 119 5.80 4.51 8.87
N ALA A 120 4.92 5.11 8.09
CA ALA A 120 5.04 5.15 6.64
C ALA A 120 6.26 5.99 6.22
N ARG A 121 6.94 5.55 5.15
CA ARG A 121 8.13 6.23 4.62
C ARG A 121 7.76 7.04 3.38
N MET A 122 7.35 8.28 3.58
CA MET A 122 6.72 9.10 2.55
C MET A 122 7.55 10.32 2.14
N SER A 123 8.88 10.28 2.34
CA SER A 123 9.77 11.40 2.01
C SER A 123 9.54 11.92 0.59
N LYS A 124 9.47 13.24 0.44
CA LYS A 124 9.25 13.94 -0.85
C LYS A 124 7.91 13.65 -1.52
N SER A 125 6.91 13.16 -0.78
CA SER A 125 5.55 13.00 -1.33
C SER A 125 4.85 14.34 -1.48
N ASP A 126 3.91 14.40 -2.42
CA ASP A 126 3.03 15.55 -2.61
C ASP A 126 1.64 15.26 -2.07
N LEU A 127 1.24 15.94 -0.99
CA LEU A 127 -0.08 15.87 -0.36
C LEU A 127 -0.82 17.21 -0.48
N SER A 128 -0.48 18.03 -1.47
CA SER A 128 -1.12 19.33 -1.65
C SER A 128 -2.62 19.21 -1.84
N GLY A 129 -3.37 19.99 -1.08
CA GLY A 129 -4.83 19.96 -1.06
C GLY A 129 -5.47 18.66 -0.54
N ALA A 130 -4.70 17.71 0.00
CA ALA A 130 -5.23 16.46 0.51
C ALA A 130 -6.06 16.66 1.80
N THR A 131 -7.04 15.79 2.02
CA THR A 131 -7.83 15.74 3.26
C THR A 131 -7.29 14.64 4.15
N LEU A 132 -6.62 14.99 5.26
CA LEU A 132 -6.06 14.04 6.23
C LEU A 132 -6.83 14.06 7.56
N VAL A 133 -8.13 14.40 7.55
CA VAL A 133 -8.87 14.59 8.81
C VAL A 133 -8.90 13.29 9.61
N GLY A 134 -8.39 13.34 10.85
CA GLY A 134 -8.32 12.17 11.73
C GLY A 134 -7.37 11.06 11.27
N THR A 135 -6.49 11.31 10.29
CA THR A 135 -5.44 10.37 9.86
C THR A 135 -4.41 10.16 10.97
N SER A 136 -3.86 8.96 11.03
CA SER A 136 -2.72 8.64 11.91
C SER A 136 -1.41 8.68 11.13
N LEU A 137 -0.53 9.63 11.45
CA LEU A 137 0.84 9.77 10.92
C LEU A 137 1.90 9.40 11.97
N SER A 138 1.52 8.75 13.07
CA SER A 138 2.42 8.48 14.20
C SER A 138 3.72 7.81 13.74
N GLY A 139 4.85 8.44 14.06
CA GLY A 139 6.18 7.96 13.68
C GLY A 139 6.49 7.96 12.17
N ALA A 140 5.64 8.55 11.33
CA ALA A 140 5.85 8.61 9.87
C ALA A 140 7.07 9.48 9.50
N TRP A 141 7.70 9.16 8.37
CA TRP A 141 8.84 9.88 7.83
C TRP A 141 8.37 10.73 6.66
N ALA A 142 7.87 11.92 6.96
CA ALA A 142 7.34 12.89 6.03
C ALA A 142 8.37 14.01 5.74
N ILE A 143 9.62 13.64 5.46
CA ILE A 143 10.70 14.60 5.23
C ILE A 143 10.58 15.17 3.81
N GLY A 144 10.59 16.50 3.67
CA GLY A 144 10.53 17.18 2.38
C GLY A 144 9.18 17.04 1.67
N CYS A 145 8.08 16.81 2.40
CA CYS A 145 6.76 16.64 1.81
C CYS A 145 6.08 17.99 1.53
N ASN A 146 5.16 17.98 0.58
CA ASN A 146 4.30 19.12 0.30
C ASN A 146 2.92 18.92 0.93
N PHE A 147 2.60 19.66 2.00
CA PHE A 147 1.26 19.69 2.61
C PHE A 147 0.53 21.00 2.29
N SER A 148 0.92 21.74 1.24
CA SER A 148 0.33 23.05 0.96
C SER A 148 -1.18 22.92 0.71
N GLY A 149 -1.98 23.71 1.41
CA GLY A 149 -3.45 23.66 1.36
C GLY A 149 -4.09 22.39 1.91
N ALA A 150 -3.33 21.47 2.52
CA ALA A 150 -3.87 20.23 3.07
C ALA A 150 -4.61 20.44 4.40
N SER A 151 -5.60 19.59 4.68
CA SER A 151 -6.33 19.60 5.95
C SER A 151 -5.83 18.50 6.86
N LEU A 152 -5.02 18.85 7.87
CA LEU A 152 -4.48 17.94 8.89
C LEU A 152 -5.27 18.03 10.21
N ARG A 153 -6.55 18.41 10.16
CA ARG A 153 -7.36 18.59 11.38
C ARG A 153 -7.52 17.28 12.14
N ASN A 154 -7.27 17.32 13.45
CA ASN A 154 -7.35 16.16 14.35
C ASN A 154 -6.43 14.98 13.97
N VAL A 155 -5.37 15.22 13.20
CA VAL A 155 -4.36 14.22 12.87
C VAL A 155 -3.58 13.81 14.11
N ASP A 156 -3.22 12.53 14.22
CA ASP A 156 -2.18 12.09 15.16
C ASP A 156 -0.81 12.11 14.46
N ALA A 157 -0.03 13.16 14.69
CA ALA A 157 1.30 13.35 14.12
C ALA A 157 2.40 13.23 15.18
N GLN A 158 2.16 12.45 16.24
CA GLN A 158 3.17 12.23 17.27
C GLN A 158 4.39 11.52 16.68
N GLU A 159 5.59 11.97 17.04
CA GLU A 159 6.87 11.43 16.56
C GLU A 159 7.07 11.49 15.03
N THR A 160 6.21 12.21 14.30
CA THR A 160 6.33 12.38 12.86
C THR A 160 7.49 13.30 12.49
N LYS A 161 8.26 12.93 11.48
CA LYS A 161 9.38 13.73 10.97
C LYS A 161 8.90 14.58 9.80
N PHE A 162 8.68 15.87 10.02
CA PHE A 162 8.25 16.82 8.99
C PHE A 162 9.39 17.65 8.40
N SER A 163 10.65 17.38 8.75
CA SER A 163 11.78 18.23 8.37
C SER A 163 11.79 18.58 6.88
N ALA A 164 12.10 19.83 6.55
CA ALA A 164 12.10 20.37 5.18
C ALA A 164 10.76 20.33 4.42
N SER A 165 9.63 20.11 5.10
CA SER A 165 8.30 20.12 4.47
C SER A 165 7.68 21.52 4.41
N THR A 166 6.69 21.70 3.56
CA THR A 166 5.86 22.91 3.50
C THR A 166 4.43 22.62 3.96
N PHE A 167 3.85 23.56 4.70
CA PHE A 167 2.46 23.58 5.18
C PHE A 167 1.75 24.88 4.78
N ASP A 168 2.24 25.59 3.76
CA ASP A 168 1.62 26.85 3.34
C ASP A 168 0.13 26.68 3.03
N GLY A 169 -0.73 27.45 3.71
CA GLY A 169 -2.18 27.36 3.59
C GLY A 169 -2.81 26.09 4.18
N ALA A 170 -2.05 25.22 4.86
CA ALA A 170 -2.58 24.03 5.51
C ALA A 170 -3.39 24.37 6.78
N SER A 171 -4.14 23.39 7.30
CA SER A 171 -4.85 23.50 8.58
C SER A 171 -4.46 22.38 9.54
N MET A 172 -3.91 22.70 10.71
CA MET A 172 -3.45 21.75 11.74
C MET A 172 -4.25 21.84 13.06
N HIS A 173 -5.49 22.36 13.01
CA HIS A 173 -6.32 22.45 14.23
C HIS A 173 -6.55 21.08 14.86
N GLY A 174 -6.20 20.95 16.14
CA GLY A 174 -6.37 19.71 16.90
C GLY A 174 -5.37 18.61 16.55
N THR A 175 -4.38 18.88 15.69
CA THR A 175 -3.30 17.93 15.40
C THR A 175 -2.46 17.68 16.64
N LYS A 176 -2.23 16.40 16.97
CA LYS A 176 -1.32 16.01 18.06
C LYS A 176 0.10 15.95 17.51
N ILE A 177 1.01 16.71 18.09
CA ILE A 177 2.37 16.92 17.54
C ILE A 177 3.48 16.57 18.54
N ARG A 178 3.17 15.81 19.60
CA ARG A 178 4.16 15.49 20.63
C ARG A 178 5.35 14.77 19.99
N PHE A 179 6.55 15.30 20.20
CA PHE A 179 7.81 14.79 19.62
C PHE A 179 7.89 14.82 18.08
N ALA A 180 6.98 15.53 17.40
CA ALA A 180 7.13 15.78 15.97
C ALA A 180 8.32 16.71 15.70
N LEU A 181 8.99 16.53 14.56
CA LEU A 181 10.16 17.32 14.17
C LEU A 181 9.82 18.28 13.04
N PHE A 182 10.02 19.58 13.28
CA PHE A 182 9.69 20.66 12.34
C PHE A 182 10.92 21.44 11.83
N SER A 183 12.12 20.83 11.88
CA SER A 183 13.35 21.48 11.40
C SER A 183 13.23 21.87 9.92
N GLU A 184 13.51 23.13 9.59
CA GLU A 184 13.46 23.65 8.22
C GLU A 184 12.06 23.58 7.57
N VAL A 185 10.99 23.58 8.37
CA VAL A 185 9.62 23.60 7.86
C VAL A 185 9.19 25.00 7.43
N VAL A 186 8.47 25.09 6.31
CA VAL A 186 7.83 26.32 5.83
C VAL A 186 6.35 26.29 6.20
N PHE A 187 5.94 27.15 7.13
CA PHE A 187 4.53 27.20 7.55
C PHE A 187 3.66 28.17 6.73
N GLY A 188 4.24 29.20 6.12
CA GLY A 188 3.50 30.16 5.29
C GLY A 188 2.23 30.69 5.97
N SER A 189 1.10 30.57 5.27
CA SER A 189 -0.25 30.95 5.71
C SER A 189 -0.99 29.86 6.51
N CYS A 190 -0.28 28.88 7.07
CA CYS A 190 -0.90 27.78 7.82
C CYS A 190 -1.74 28.27 9.01
N GLN A 191 -2.87 27.58 9.23
CA GLN A 191 -3.77 27.83 10.36
C GLN A 191 -3.69 26.70 11.39
N GLY A 192 -3.59 27.05 12.67
CA GLY A 192 -3.48 26.08 13.76
C GLY A 192 -2.16 25.29 13.76
N CYS A 193 -1.17 25.73 12.99
CA CYS A 193 0.18 25.20 13.05
C CYS A 193 0.87 25.58 14.37
N PRO A 194 1.87 24.79 14.81
CA PRO A 194 2.70 25.15 15.95
C PRO A 194 3.28 26.56 15.74
N THR A 195 3.44 27.33 16.80
CA THR A 195 4.08 28.66 16.76
C THR A 195 5.45 28.67 17.45
N ASP A 196 5.70 27.64 18.24
CA ASP A 196 6.88 27.40 19.07
C ASP A 196 7.29 25.93 18.89
N TRP A 197 8.40 25.69 18.18
CA TRP A 197 8.90 24.33 17.90
C TRP A 197 10.43 24.26 17.88
#